data_AF-A0A8C7Y3Z5-F1
#
_entry.id   AF-A0A8C7Y3Z5-F1
#
_cell.length_a   1.000
_cell.length_b   1.000
_cell.length_c   1.000
_cell.angle_alpha   90.00
_cell.angle_beta   90.00
_cell.angle_gamma   90.00
#
_symmetry.space_group_name_H-M   'P 1'
#
loop_
_entity.id
_entity.type
_entity.pdbx_description
1 polymer ?
#
loop_
_entity_poly.entity_id
_entity_poly.type
_entity_poly.pdbx_seq_one_letter_code
_entity_poly.pdbx_strand_id
1 'polypeptide(L)'
;TAYFQSKLLMHSGFIFKQWKKKFLHLTSEGKLLLCHDALSLPHQMIQLQSNCEAIVEGKEILDLPKLPSGASRDCCFALILPQNKYLLLLAETPSDCWSDYISLFVNYIK
;
A
#
# COMPACT_ATOMS: atom_id res chain seq x y z
N THR A 1 -12.64 -14.67 -2.93
CA THR A 1 -12.78 -13.80 -4.12
C THR A 1 -12.13 -12.47 -3.80
N ALA A 2 -11.22 -11.97 -4.67
CA ALA A 2 -10.63 -10.65 -4.47
C ALA A 2 -11.73 -9.60 -4.71
N TYR A 3 -11.92 -8.68 -3.76
CA TYR A 3 -12.88 -7.58 -3.90
C TYR A 3 -12.29 -6.49 -4.81
N PHE A 4 -10.96 -6.32 -4.74
CA PHE A 4 -10.26 -5.30 -5.48
C PHE A 4 -8.79 -5.73 -5.67
N GLN A 5 -8.22 -5.45 -6.86
CA GLN A 5 -6.84 -5.79 -7.21
C GLN A 5 -6.19 -4.65 -7.97
N SER A 6 -4.95 -4.32 -7.58
CA SER A 6 -4.16 -3.32 -8.29
C SER A 6 -2.66 -3.57 -8.21
N LYS A 7 -1.92 -2.85 -9.07
CA LYS A 7 -0.48 -2.82 -9.12
C LYS A 7 0.02 -1.52 -8.49
N LEU A 8 0.84 -1.64 -7.45
CA LEU A 8 1.42 -0.51 -6.73
C LEU A 8 2.93 -0.72 -6.58
N LEU A 9 3.65 0.37 -6.35
CA LEU A 9 5.05 0.32 -5.95
C LEU A 9 5.11 0.29 -4.42
N MET A 10 5.79 -0.70 -3.87
CA MET A 10 6.03 -0.80 -2.42
C MET A 10 7.49 -0.46 -2.14
N HIS A 11 7.72 0.49 -1.24
CA HIS A 11 9.07 0.78 -0.76
C HIS A 11 9.44 -0.23 0.31
N SER A 12 10.41 -1.10 -0.01
CA SER A 12 10.86 -2.14 0.92
C SER A 12 12.29 -2.58 0.59
N GLY A 13 12.96 -3.17 1.57
CA GLY A 13 14.31 -3.69 1.41
C GLY A 13 15.09 -3.65 2.72
N PHE A 14 15.78 -4.73 3.04
CA PHE A 14 16.62 -4.83 4.23
C PHE A 14 17.99 -4.20 4.02
N ILE A 15 18.61 -4.46 2.84
CA ILE A 15 19.95 -3.97 2.47
C ILE A 15 19.84 -2.78 1.50
N PHE A 16 18.94 -2.87 0.51
CA PHE A 16 18.70 -1.80 -0.45
C PHE A 16 17.21 -1.45 -0.45
N LYS A 17 16.88 -0.36 0.27
CA LYS A 17 15.54 0.21 0.28
C LYS A 17 15.23 0.78 -1.10
N GLN A 18 14.28 0.18 -1.81
CA GLN A 18 13.92 0.57 -3.17
C GLN A 18 12.43 0.38 -3.42
N TRP A 19 11.92 1.08 -4.42
CA TRP A 19 10.54 0.91 -4.90
C TRP A 19 10.45 -0.33 -5.78
N LYS A 20 9.61 -1.28 -5.41
CA LYS A 20 9.37 -2.50 -6.20
C LYS A 20 7.91 -2.62 -6.56
N LYS A 21 7.64 -3.01 -7.80
CA LYS A 21 6.29 -3.34 -8.26
C LYS A 21 5.77 -4.54 -7.47
N LYS A 22 4.55 -4.40 -6.96
CA LYS A 22 3.80 -5.41 -6.22
C LYS A 22 2.36 -5.41 -6.70
N PHE A 23 1.75 -6.58 -6.65
CA PHE A 23 0.31 -6.72 -6.81
C PHE A 23 -0.32 -6.76 -5.45
N LEU A 24 -1.35 -5.96 -5.27
CA LEU A 24 -2.03 -5.79 -4.00
C LEU A 24 -3.49 -6.17 -4.21
N HIS A 25 -3.93 -7.19 -3.48
CA HIS A 25 -5.32 -7.66 -3.53
C HIS A 25 -5.97 -7.40 -2.19
N LEU A 26 -7.10 -6.70 -2.21
CA LEU A 26 -7.95 -6.53 -1.04
C LEU A 26 -9.09 -7.55 -1.11
N THR A 27 -9.20 -8.38 -0.07
CA THR A 27 -10.35 -9.29 0.06
C THR A 27 -11.54 -8.57 0.67
N SER A 28 -12.74 -9.12 0.47
CA SER A 28 -13.97 -8.64 1.12
C SER A 28 -13.94 -8.78 2.66
N GLU A 29 -12.97 -9.54 3.19
CA GLU A 29 -12.74 -9.69 4.64
C GLU A 29 -11.79 -8.63 5.20
N GLY A 30 -11.37 -7.64 4.38
CA GLY A 30 -10.41 -6.61 4.79
C GLY A 30 -8.97 -7.11 4.90
N LYS A 31 -8.63 -8.22 4.21
CA LYS A 31 -7.23 -8.70 4.12
C LYS A 31 -6.55 -8.07 2.93
N LEU A 32 -5.42 -7.44 3.19
CA LEU A 32 -4.48 -6.93 2.21
C LEU A 32 -3.46 -8.02 1.87
N LEU A 33 -3.48 -8.51 0.64
CA LEU A 33 -2.58 -9.53 0.14
C LEU A 33 -1.53 -8.89 -0.76
N LEU A 34 -0.25 -9.14 -0.47
CA LEU A 34 0.87 -8.64 -1.26
C LEU A 34 1.46 -9.79 -2.08
N CYS A 35 1.27 -9.72 -3.39
CA CYS A 35 1.70 -10.71 -4.36
C CYS A 35 2.86 -10.16 -5.21
N HIS A 36 3.70 -11.07 -5.72
CA HIS A 36 4.74 -10.71 -6.70
C HIS A 36 4.12 -10.38 -8.06
N ASP A 37 3.17 -11.19 -8.50
CA ASP A 37 2.41 -11.03 -9.73
C ASP A 37 0.91 -11.37 -9.50
N ALA A 38 0.05 -11.04 -10.46
CA ALA A 38 -1.40 -11.24 -10.42
C ALA A 38 -1.83 -12.68 -10.13
N LEU A 39 -1.05 -13.67 -10.58
CA LEU A 39 -1.33 -15.10 -10.41
C LEU A 39 -0.51 -15.76 -9.29
N SER A 40 0.37 -15.00 -8.63
CA SER A 40 1.23 -15.54 -7.59
C SER A 40 0.50 -15.65 -6.24
N LEU A 41 0.95 -16.59 -5.42
CA LEU A 41 0.54 -16.65 -4.01
C LEU A 41 0.97 -15.37 -3.27
N PRO A 42 0.20 -14.96 -2.24
CA PRO A 42 0.57 -13.83 -1.42
C PRO A 42 1.80 -14.18 -0.59
N HIS A 43 2.81 -13.31 -0.65
CA HIS A 43 4.02 -13.47 0.14
C HIS A 43 3.86 -12.84 1.53
N GLN A 44 2.90 -11.90 1.65
CA GLN A 44 2.55 -11.25 2.90
C GLN A 44 1.05 -10.96 2.89
N MET A 45 0.42 -11.10 4.07
CA MET A 45 -0.99 -10.84 4.31
C MET A 45 -1.12 -9.94 5.53
N ILE A 46 -1.96 -8.91 5.45
CA ILE A 46 -2.23 -7.97 6.54
C ILE A 46 -3.74 -7.85 6.71
N GLN A 47 -4.24 -8.16 7.90
CA GLN A 47 -5.62 -7.87 8.28
C GLN A 47 -5.73 -6.38 8.62
N LEU A 48 -6.40 -5.57 7.80
CA LEU A 48 -6.46 -4.12 8.00
C LEU A 48 -7.14 -3.74 9.32
N GLN A 49 -8.29 -4.36 9.62
CA GLN A 49 -9.10 -4.06 10.82
C GLN A 49 -8.33 -4.20 12.14
N SER A 50 -7.42 -5.17 12.24
CA SER A 50 -6.70 -5.46 13.49
C SER A 50 -5.23 -5.07 13.48
N ASN A 51 -4.64 -4.85 12.30
CA ASN A 51 -3.21 -4.61 12.13
C ASN A 51 -2.89 -3.34 11.34
N CYS A 52 -3.85 -2.46 11.09
CA CYS A 52 -3.59 -1.14 10.53
C CYS A 52 -4.19 -0.08 11.46
N GLU A 53 -3.33 0.77 12.01
CA GLU A 53 -3.71 1.80 12.99
C GLU A 53 -4.16 3.07 12.29
N ALA A 54 -3.54 3.40 11.16
CA ALA A 54 -3.85 4.60 10.40
C ALA A 54 -3.36 4.47 8.95
N ILE A 55 -3.90 5.33 8.08
CA ILE A 55 -3.39 5.59 6.75
C ILE A 55 -2.92 7.04 6.69
N VAL A 56 -1.69 7.25 6.23
CA VAL A 56 -1.08 8.58 6.13
C VAL A 56 -0.78 8.87 4.68
N GLU A 57 -1.27 9.99 4.15
CA GLU A 57 -0.98 10.41 2.79
C GLU A 57 0.45 10.92 2.64
N GLY A 58 1.05 10.76 1.46
CA GLY A 58 2.45 11.05 1.19
C GLY A 58 2.83 12.52 1.33
N LYS A 59 1.85 13.43 1.23
CA LYS A 59 2.02 14.86 1.56
C LYS A 59 2.30 15.10 3.04
N GLU A 60 1.81 14.22 3.92
CA GLU A 60 1.95 14.30 5.38
C GLU A 60 3.20 13.56 5.90
N ILE A 61 3.79 12.67 5.10
CA ILE A 61 4.98 11.90 5.47
C ILE A 61 6.24 12.75 5.36
N LEU A 62 6.79 13.25 6.46
CA LEU A 62 7.99 14.11 6.45
C LEU A 62 9.20 13.43 5.77
N ASP A 63 9.57 12.24 6.23
CA ASP A 63 10.77 11.51 5.79
C ASP A 63 10.48 10.56 4.62
N LEU A 64 9.91 11.09 3.54
CA LEU A 64 9.60 10.30 2.36
C LEU A 64 10.89 9.89 1.62
N PRO A 65 11.11 8.59 1.31
CA PRO A 65 12.24 8.16 0.51
C PRO A 65 12.15 8.72 -0.92
N LYS A 66 13.30 8.79 -1.60
CA LYS A 66 13.39 9.30 -2.98
C LYS A 66 12.38 8.57 -3.88
N LEU A 67 11.47 9.34 -4.46
CA LEU A 67 10.46 8.82 -5.38
C LEU A 67 11.07 8.44 -6.74
N PRO A 68 10.52 7.44 -7.44
CA PRO A 68 10.86 7.17 -8.83
C PRO A 68 10.60 8.40 -9.72
N SER A 69 11.34 8.54 -10.83
CA SER A 69 11.15 9.64 -11.77
C SER A 69 9.70 9.68 -12.29
N GLY A 70 9.07 10.85 -12.23
CA GLY A 70 7.69 11.06 -12.67
C GLY A 70 6.62 10.74 -11.61
N ALA A 71 7.00 10.19 -10.45
CA ALA A 71 6.06 9.94 -9.36
C ALA A 71 5.87 11.18 -8.48
N SER A 72 4.63 11.43 -8.04
CA SER A 72 4.28 12.50 -7.09
C SER A 72 4.12 11.96 -5.67
N ARG A 73 4.30 12.85 -4.69
CA ARG A 73 3.97 12.60 -3.28
C ARG A 73 2.48 12.37 -3.07
N ASP A 74 1.65 12.97 -3.92
CA ASP A 74 0.19 12.82 -3.89
C ASP A 74 -0.25 11.40 -4.27
N CYS A 75 0.63 10.64 -4.93
CA CYS A 75 0.40 9.24 -5.27
C CYS A 75 0.95 8.27 -4.21
N CYS A 76 1.48 8.76 -3.08
CA CYS A 76 2.17 7.95 -2.07
C CYS A 76 1.40 7.93 -0.75
N PHE A 77 1.37 6.80 -0.06
CA PHE A 77 0.68 6.64 1.23
C PHE A 77 1.38 5.58 2.07
N ALA A 78 1.27 5.72 3.38
CA ALA A 78 1.74 4.74 4.35
C ALA A 78 0.56 4.11 5.08
N LEU A 79 0.57 2.77 5.15
CA LEU A 79 -0.22 2.04 6.13
C LEU A 79 0.61 1.94 7.41
N ILE A 80 0.12 2.53 8.49
CA ILE A 80 0.73 2.43 9.82
C ILE A 80 0.27 1.12 10.45
N LEU A 81 1.23 0.29 10.82
CA LEU A 81 1.01 -1.03 11.39
C LEU A 81 1.50 -1.05 12.85
N PRO A 82 1.01 -1.99 13.68
CA PRO A 82 1.49 -2.17 15.04
C PRO A 82 3.00 -2.32 15.13
N GLN A 83 3.52 -2.04 16.33
CA GLN A 83 4.95 -2.15 16.66
C GLN A 83 5.81 -1.15 15.88
N ASN A 84 5.26 0.03 15.60
CA ASN A 84 5.96 1.12 14.92
C ASN A 84 6.47 0.72 13.51
N LYS A 85 5.74 -0.17 12.85
CA LYS A 85 6.01 -0.60 11.47
C LYS A 85 5.11 0.18 10.52
N TYR A 86 5.54 0.30 9.28
CA TYR A 86 4.72 0.90 8.24
C TYR A 86 5.00 0.25 6.88
N LEU A 87 4.00 0.28 6.02
CA LEU A 87 4.15 -0.05 4.60
C LEU A 87 3.97 1.20 3.77
N LEU A 88 5.01 1.57 3.05
CA LEU A 88 4.96 2.71 2.14
C LEU A 88 4.63 2.22 0.72
N LEU A 89 3.54 2.73 0.18
CA LEU A 89 2.94 2.36 -1.09
C LEU A 89 2.84 3.58 -2.00
N LEU A 90 2.96 3.37 -3.30
CA LEU A 90 2.95 4.40 -4.32
C LEU A 90 2.15 3.91 -5.53
N ALA A 91 1.11 4.67 -5.89
CA ALA A 91 0.30 4.44 -7.07
C ALA A 91 0.99 4.96 -8.34
N GLU A 92 0.68 4.34 -9.49
CA GLU A 92 1.29 4.67 -10.78
C GLU A 92 0.74 5.99 -11.36
N THR A 93 -0.54 6.29 -11.11
CA THR A 93 -1.18 7.58 -11.45
C THR A 93 -1.99 8.12 -10.25
N PRO A 94 -2.08 9.45 -10.07
CA PRO A 94 -2.92 10.03 -9.02
C PRO A 94 -4.42 9.84 -9.30
N SER A 95 -4.79 9.74 -10.57
CA SER A 95 -6.19 9.83 -11.04
C SER A 95 -6.94 8.51 -11.12
N ASP A 96 -6.30 7.34 -11.22
CA ASP A 96 -7.04 6.12 -11.56
C ASP A 96 -7.63 5.33 -10.41
N CYS A 97 -7.25 5.59 -9.15
CA CYS A 97 -7.89 4.91 -8.00
C CYS A 97 -7.45 5.48 -6.64
N TRP A 98 -6.67 6.58 -6.56
CA TRP A 98 -6.09 7.06 -5.30
C TRP A 98 -7.11 7.19 -4.17
N SER A 99 -8.15 7.97 -4.42
CA SER A 99 -9.26 8.18 -3.49
C SER A 99 -10.02 6.90 -3.21
N ASP A 100 -10.15 6.01 -4.19
CA ASP A 100 -10.85 4.73 -4.04
C ASP A 100 -10.07 3.74 -3.17
N TYR A 101 -8.74 3.65 -3.31
CA TYR A 101 -7.89 2.83 -2.43
C TYR A 101 -8.01 3.28 -0.98
N ILE A 102 -7.80 4.58 -0.74
CA ILE A 102 -7.80 5.14 0.61
C ILE A 102 -9.19 4.98 1.22
N SER A 103 -10.26 5.28 0.47
CA SER A 103 -11.64 5.10 0.95
C SER A 103 -11.94 3.65 1.29
N LEU A 104 -11.53 2.70 0.43
CA LEU A 104 -11.69 1.27 0.70
C LEU A 104 -10.93 0.84 1.94
N PHE A 105 -9.65 1.18 2.06
CA PHE A 105 -8.85 0.80 3.22
C PHE A 105 -9.37 1.43 4.51
N VAL A 106 -9.78 2.71 4.49
CA VAL A 106 -10.41 3.39 5.64
C VAL A 106 -11.69 2.67 6.07
N ASN A 107 -12.49 2.15 5.13
CA ASN A 107 -13.68 1.38 5.47
C ASN A 107 -13.37 0.06 6.18
N TYR A 108 -12.21 -0.55 5.93
CA TYR A 108 -11.79 -1.81 6.57
C TYR A 108 -10.93 -1.64 7.82
N ILE A 109 -10.50 -0.41 8.15
CA ILE A 109 -9.77 -0.10 9.39
C ILE A 109 -10.73 0.13 10.58
N LYS A 110 -12.00 0.49 10.30
CA LYS A 110 -13.03 0.75 11.32
C LYS A 110 -13.53 -0.51 12.02
#